data_AF-A0A959C1R3-F1
#
_entry.id   AF-A0A959C1R3-F1
#
_cell.length_a   1.000
_cell.length_b   1.000
_cell.length_c   1.000
_cell.angle_alpha   90.00
_cell.angle_beta   90.00
_cell.angle_gamma   90.00
#
_symmetry.space_group_name_H-M   'P 1'
#
loop_
_entity.id
_entity.type
_entity.pdbx_description
1 polymer ?
#
loop_
_entity_poly.entity_id
_entity_poly.type
_entity_poly.pdbx_seq_one_letter_code
_entity_poly.pdbx_strand_id
1 'polypeptide(L)'
;MKKSQAVARRPRLDAGAWARLLAGQEKSGQSVKEYCAAQGISAASYYRWQKLLKEEEEVQAQFHPIEIQAKPMGGIVVELPGGVKLHFSELPPVAYLRSLSSSFSGGSI
;
A
#
# COMPACT_ATOMS: atom_id res chain seq x y z
N MET A 1 12.49 -5.00 -53.27
CA MET A 1 13.33 -5.81 -52.35
C MET A 1 13.07 -5.36 -50.91
N LYS A 2 12.27 -6.10 -50.13
CA LYS A 2 12.07 -5.84 -48.69
C LYS A 2 12.90 -6.88 -47.94
N LYS A 3 13.92 -6.45 -47.20
CA LYS A 3 14.80 -7.34 -46.44
C LYS A 3 14.01 -7.90 -45.24
N SER A 4 13.55 -9.14 -45.36
CA SER A 4 13.08 -9.94 -44.22
C SER A 4 14.29 -10.36 -43.42
N GLN A 5 14.54 -9.70 -42.29
CA GLN A 5 15.62 -10.09 -41.39
C GLN A 5 15.09 -11.13 -40.39
N ALA A 6 15.72 -12.30 -40.38
CA ALA A 6 15.45 -13.39 -39.46
C ALA A 6 15.59 -12.90 -38.01
N VAL A 7 14.51 -12.99 -37.22
CA VAL A 7 14.49 -12.54 -35.83
C VAL A 7 15.15 -13.61 -34.98
N ALA A 8 16.43 -13.43 -34.66
CA ALA A 8 17.11 -14.16 -33.60
C ALA A 8 16.25 -14.17 -32.33
N ARG A 9 16.13 -15.33 -31.66
CA ARG A 9 15.33 -15.50 -30.44
C ARG A 9 15.69 -14.41 -29.44
N ARG A 10 14.84 -13.39 -29.33
CA ARG A 10 15.08 -12.26 -28.45
C ARG A 10 15.05 -12.76 -27.02
N PRO A 11 15.97 -12.29 -26.16
CA PRO A 11 15.86 -12.55 -24.73
C PRO A 11 14.46 -12.14 -24.27
N ARG A 12 13.85 -12.96 -23.41
CA ARG A 12 12.55 -12.65 -22.81
C ARG A 12 12.74 -11.36 -22.00
N LEU A 13 12.35 -10.23 -22.60
CA LEU A 13 12.25 -8.96 -21.90
C LEU A 13 11.21 -9.13 -20.79
N ASP A 14 11.62 -8.89 -19.56
CA ASP A 14 10.73 -8.89 -18.40
C ASP A 14 9.87 -7.62 -18.36
N ALA A 15 8.87 -7.59 -17.46
CA ALA A 15 7.96 -6.47 -17.32
C ALA A 15 8.70 -5.15 -17.03
N GLY A 16 9.76 -5.19 -16.22
CA GLY A 16 10.57 -4.01 -15.88
C GLY A 16 11.39 -3.47 -17.05
N ALA A 17 11.86 -4.32 -17.96
CA ALA A 17 12.51 -3.89 -19.19
C ALA A 17 11.52 -3.25 -20.16
N TRP A 18 10.29 -3.79 -20.26
CA TRP A 18 9.23 -3.17 -21.05
C TRP A 18 8.80 -1.81 -20.50
N ALA A 19 8.65 -1.68 -19.18
CA ALA A 19 8.33 -0.40 -18.56
C ALA A 19 9.38 0.68 -18.89
N ARG A 20 10.68 0.33 -18.83
CA ARG A 20 11.78 1.23 -19.22
C ARG A 20 11.73 1.60 -20.70
N LEU A 21 11.40 0.65 -21.59
CA LEU A 21 11.26 0.92 -23.02
C LEU A 21 10.08 1.86 -23.31
N LEU A 22 8.94 1.67 -22.64
CA LEU A 22 7.76 2.55 -22.77
C LEU A 22 8.07 3.97 -22.26
N ALA A 23 8.67 4.11 -21.08
CA ALA A 23 9.11 5.40 -20.56
C ALA A 23 10.16 6.09 -21.44
N GLY A 24 11.03 5.30 -22.09
CA GLY A 24 11.97 5.79 -23.08
C GLY A 24 11.29 6.34 -24.34
N GLN A 25 10.19 5.73 -24.77
CA GLN A 25 9.40 6.22 -25.91
C GLN A 25 8.78 7.59 -25.59
N GLU A 26 8.13 7.72 -24.42
CA GLU A 26 7.51 8.99 -24.00
C GLU A 26 8.53 10.13 -23.93
N LYS A 27 9.72 9.87 -23.37
CA LYS A 27 10.81 10.85 -23.30
C LYS A 27 11.42 11.20 -24.65
N SER A 28 11.39 10.27 -25.61
CA SER A 28 11.99 10.48 -26.93
C SER A 28 11.18 11.42 -27.82
N GLY A 29 9.88 11.59 -27.56
CA GLY A 29 8.96 12.34 -28.42
C GLY A 29 8.78 11.74 -29.82
N GLN A 30 9.38 10.58 -30.11
CA GLN A 30 9.27 9.90 -31.40
C GLN A 30 7.94 9.16 -31.49
N SER A 31 7.42 8.99 -32.71
CA SER A 31 6.23 8.16 -32.89
C SER A 31 6.51 6.71 -32.49
N VAL A 32 5.51 6.01 -31.98
CA VAL A 32 5.63 4.60 -31.55
C VAL A 32 6.25 3.73 -32.65
N LYS A 33 5.92 4.01 -33.91
CA LYS A 33 6.42 3.26 -35.08
C LYS A 33 7.92 3.46 -35.30
N GLU A 34 8.39 4.70 -35.21
CA GLU A 34 9.82 5.04 -35.35
C GLU A 34 10.62 4.48 -34.17
N TYR A 35 10.10 4.65 -32.95
CA TYR A 35 10.73 4.11 -31.75
C TYR A 35 10.81 2.57 -31.78
N CYS A 36 9.74 1.90 -32.20
CA CYS A 36 9.73 0.46 -32.35
C CYS A 36 10.74 -0.02 -33.39
N ALA A 37 10.87 0.69 -34.52
CA ALA A 37 11.86 0.38 -35.53
C ALA A 37 13.30 0.58 -35.01
N ALA A 38 13.56 1.67 -34.28
CA ALA A 38 14.87 1.98 -33.71
C ALA A 38 15.30 0.98 -32.63
N GLN A 39 14.39 0.57 -31.76
CA GLN A 39 14.62 -0.45 -30.72
C GLN A 39 14.48 -1.89 -31.26
N GLY A 40 14.16 -2.04 -32.55
CA GLY A 40 13.91 -3.31 -33.20
C GLY A 40 12.66 -4.04 -32.71
N ILE A 41 11.84 -3.50 -31.82
CA ILE A 41 10.65 -4.17 -31.27
C ILE A 41 9.44 -4.11 -32.23
N SER A 42 8.51 -5.05 -32.09
CA SER A 42 7.29 -5.02 -32.89
C SER A 42 6.25 -4.09 -32.25
N ALA A 43 5.50 -3.35 -33.05
CA ALA A 43 4.41 -2.51 -32.55
C ALA A 43 3.34 -3.33 -31.80
N ALA A 44 3.07 -4.56 -32.25
CA ALA A 44 2.14 -5.45 -31.56
C ALA A 44 2.60 -5.80 -30.14
N SER A 45 3.89 -6.06 -29.96
CA SER A 45 4.48 -6.29 -28.62
C SER A 45 4.38 -5.03 -27.76
N TYR A 46 4.66 -3.85 -28.35
CA TYR A 46 4.56 -2.58 -27.65
C TYR A 46 3.17 -2.33 -27.06
N TYR A 47 2.12 -2.40 -27.89
CA TYR A 47 0.75 -2.17 -27.43
C TYR A 47 0.29 -3.23 -26.42
N ARG A 48 0.70 -4.49 -26.61
CA ARG A 48 0.39 -5.56 -25.66
C ARG A 48 0.97 -5.27 -24.27
N TRP A 49 2.25 -4.88 -24.20
CA TRP A 49 2.91 -4.59 -22.93
C TRP A 49 2.45 -3.28 -22.30
N GLN A 50 2.14 -2.26 -23.11
CA GLN A 50 1.51 -1.04 -22.62
C GLN A 50 0.19 -1.33 -21.91
N LYS A 51 -0.66 -2.18 -22.52
CA LYS A 51 -1.92 -2.59 -21.91
C LYS A 51 -1.70 -3.38 -20.62
N LEU A 52 -0.81 -4.38 -20.65
CA LEU A 52 -0.55 -5.24 -19.51
C LEU A 52 -0.02 -4.47 -18.29
N LEU A 53 0.92 -3.55 -18.50
CA LEU A 53 1.49 -2.74 -17.42
C LEU A 53 0.48 -1.76 -16.84
N LYS A 54 -0.41 -1.21 -17.67
CA LYS A 54 -1.49 -0.35 -17.20
C LYS A 54 -2.50 -1.10 -16.33
N GLU A 55 -2.88 -2.32 -16.72
CA GLU A 55 -3.75 -3.19 -15.91
C GLU A 55 -3.07 -3.55 -14.57
N GLU A 56 -1.77 -3.80 -14.57
CA GLU A 56 -1.01 -4.12 -13.35
C GLU A 56 -0.91 -2.93 -12.40
N GLU A 57 -0.75 -1.72 -12.93
CA GLU A 57 -0.74 -0.46 -12.16
C GLU A 57 -2.11 -0.17 -11.52
N GLU A 58 -3.20 -0.42 -12.25
CA GLU A 58 -4.58 -0.30 -11.72
C GLU A 58 -4.85 -1.30 -10.58
N VAL A 59 -4.37 -2.53 -10.68
CA VAL A 59 -4.50 -3.54 -9.61
C VAL A 59 -3.66 -3.16 -8.39
N GLN A 60 -2.44 -2.67 -8.57
CA GLN A 60 -1.60 -2.23 -7.45
C GLN A 60 -2.19 -1.01 -6.72
N ALA A 61 -2.76 -0.06 -7.46
CA ALA A 61 -3.45 1.09 -6.88
C ALA A 61 -4.68 0.69 -6.05
N GLN A 62 -5.27 -0.49 -6.29
CA GLN A 62 -6.42 -0.97 -5.54
C GLN A 62 -6.06 -1.43 -4.12
N PHE A 63 -4.82 -1.84 -3.86
CA PHE A 63 -4.37 -2.26 -2.53
C PHE A 63 -3.86 -1.07 -1.72
N HIS A 64 -4.74 -0.51 -0.89
CA HIS A 64 -4.36 0.51 0.08
C HIS A 64 -3.85 -0.17 1.37
N PRO A 65 -2.62 0.11 1.82
CA PRO A 65 -2.13 -0.43 3.09
C PRO A 65 -2.97 0.13 4.25
N ILE A 66 -3.61 -0.76 5.00
CA ILE A 66 -4.34 -0.40 6.21
C ILE A 66 -3.34 -0.41 7.37
N GLU A 67 -3.07 0.76 7.94
CA GLU A 67 -2.31 0.87 9.19
C GLU A 67 -3.20 0.43 10.35
N ILE A 68 -2.94 -0.78 10.86
CA ILE A 68 -3.58 -1.27 12.07
C ILE A 68 -2.93 -0.55 13.25
N GLN A 69 -3.59 0.50 13.76
CA GLN A 69 -3.22 1.11 15.04
C GLN A 69 -3.52 0.11 16.15
N ALA A 70 -2.51 -0.64 16.57
CA ALA A 70 -2.59 -1.50 17.73
C ALA A 70 -2.87 -0.63 18.96
N LYS A 71 -4.13 -0.56 19.39
CA LYS A 71 -4.51 -0.01 20.69
C LYS A 71 -3.79 -0.84 21.75
N PRO A 72 -2.98 -0.24 22.66
CA PRO A 72 -2.24 -1.02 23.63
C PRO A 72 -3.22 -1.83 24.48
N MET A 73 -3.10 -3.17 24.39
CA MET A 73 -3.76 -4.12 25.28
C MET A 73 -3.08 -4.04 26.64
N GLY A 74 -3.54 -3.12 27.47
CA GLY A 74 -3.05 -2.89 28.81
C GLY A 74 -3.94 -1.89 29.54
N GLY A 75 -5.23 -2.22 29.68
CA GLY A 75 -6.17 -1.38 30.38
C GLY A 75 -6.30 -1.78 31.84
N ILE A 76 -6.19 -0.84 32.77
CA ILE A 76 -6.48 -1.07 34.18
C ILE A 76 -7.97 -0.83 34.40
N VAL A 77 -8.64 -1.79 35.03
CA VAL A 77 -10.05 -1.66 35.39
C VAL A 77 -10.14 -1.45 36.90
N VAL A 78 -10.79 -0.36 37.31
CA VAL A 78 -11.11 -0.07 38.71
C VAL A 78 -12.60 -0.30 38.90
N GLU A 79 -12.95 -1.25 39.77
CA GLU A 79 -14.33 -1.52 40.16
C GLU A 79 -14.64 -0.81 41.47
N LEU A 80 -15.73 -0.04 41.49
CA LEU A 80 -16.19 0.75 42.64
C LEU A 80 -17.47 0.14 43.25
N PRO A 81 -17.77 0.44 44.53
CA PRO A 81 -19.05 0.09 45.14
C PRO A 81 -20.24 0.57 44.29
N GLY A 82 -21.25 -0.28 44.13
CA GLY A 82 -22.40 -0.01 43.25
C GLY A 82 -22.22 -0.48 41.80
N GLY A 83 -21.15 -1.20 41.48
CA GLY A 83 -20.97 -1.87 40.18
C GLY A 83 -20.42 -0.97 39.07
N VAL A 84 -19.96 0.23 39.42
CA VAL A 84 -19.32 1.15 38.46
C VAL A 84 -17.93 0.63 38.11
N LYS A 85 -17.63 0.53 36.81
CA LYS A 85 -16.33 0.09 36.29
C LYS A 85 -15.68 1.21 35.49
N LEU A 86 -14.47 1.59 35.88
CA LEU A 86 -13.67 2.61 35.20
C LEU A 86 -12.51 1.94 34.46
N HIS A 87 -12.35 2.29 33.18
CA HIS A 87 -11.28 1.77 32.32
C HIS A 87 -10.22 2.86 32.11
N PHE A 88 -8.97 2.52 32.40
CA PHE A 88 -7.83 3.40 32.19
C PHE A 88 -6.85 2.76 31.21
N SER A 89 -6.27 3.57 30.32
CA SER A 89 -5.21 3.13 29.38
C SER A 89 -3.83 2.98 30.03
N GLU A 90 -3.66 3.54 31.22
CA GLU A 90 -2.44 3.53 32.03
C GLU A 90 -2.80 3.61 33.53
N LEU A 91 -1.85 3.37 34.43
CA LEU A 91 -2.12 3.37 35.87
C LEU A 91 -2.41 4.80 36.34
N PRO A 92 -3.66 5.11 36.78
CA PRO A 92 -3.96 6.45 37.28
C PRO A 92 -3.18 6.74 38.57
N PRO A 93 -2.83 8.01 38.84
CA PRO A 93 -2.11 8.38 40.05
C PRO A 93 -2.84 7.95 41.33
N VAL A 94 -2.08 7.48 42.32
CA VAL A 94 -2.63 6.98 43.60
C VAL A 94 -3.47 8.02 44.33
N ALA A 95 -3.15 9.31 44.20
CA ALA A 95 -3.94 10.40 44.77
C ALA A 95 -5.37 10.46 44.20
N TYR A 96 -5.51 10.20 42.89
CA TYR A 96 -6.80 10.17 42.21
C TYR A 96 -7.61 8.95 42.61
N LEU A 97 -6.98 7.77 42.69
CA LEU A 97 -7.62 6.55 43.20
C LEU A 97 -8.11 6.73 44.64
N ARG A 98 -7.33 7.41 45.49
CA ARG A 98 -7.73 7.73 46.86
C ARG A 98 -8.95 8.67 46.91
N SER A 99 -9.00 9.67 46.03
CA SER A 99 -10.16 10.55 45.92
C SER A 99 -11.41 9.78 45.50
N LEU A 100 -11.29 8.91 44.47
CA LEU A 100 -12.37 8.06 44.01
C LEU A 100 -12.87 7.12 45.12
N SER A 101 -11.95 6.46 45.84
CA SER A 101 -12.36 5.61 46.96
C SER A 101 -13.08 6.44 48.02
N SER A 102 -12.57 7.61 48.42
CA SER A 102 -13.21 8.42 49.46
C SER A 102 -14.60 8.93 49.06
N SER A 103 -14.81 9.32 47.80
CA SER A 103 -16.11 9.78 47.31
C SER A 103 -17.16 8.67 47.23
N PHE A 104 -16.75 7.45 46.90
CA PHE A 104 -17.67 6.29 46.78
C PHE A 104 -17.77 5.45 48.06
N SER A 105 -16.88 5.68 49.04
CA SER A 105 -16.96 5.06 50.39
C SER A 105 -17.92 5.78 51.34
N GLY A 106 -18.46 6.94 50.95
CA GLY A 106 -19.33 7.77 51.78
C GLY A 106 -20.80 7.33 51.87
N GLY A 107 -21.16 6.19 51.27
CA GLY A 107 -22.52 5.65 51.28
C GLY A 107 -22.69 4.48 52.26
N SER A 108 -22.52 4.72 53.56
CA SER A 108 -23.06 3.85 54.61
C SER A 108 -24.18 4.60 55.33
N ILE A 109 -25.41 4.38 54.90
CA ILE A 109 -26.63 4.34 55.72
C ILE A 109 -27.45 3.16 55.22
#